data_AF-A0A818Y4A3-F1
#
_entry.id   AF-A0A818Y4A3-F1
#
_cell.length_a   1.000
_cell.length_b   1.000
_cell.length_c   1.000
_cell.angle_alpha   90.00
_cell.angle_beta   90.00
_cell.angle_gamma   90.00
#
_symmetry.space_group_name_H-M   'P 1'
#
loop_
_entity.id
_entity.type
_entity.pdbx_description
1 polymer ?
#
loop_
_entity_poly.entity_id
_entity_poly.type
_entity_poly.pdbx_seq_one_letter_code
_entity_poly.pdbx_strand_id
1 'polypeptide(L)'
;MVGIDAKNKHILDRKYICPICTLILRDPVQLSKCGHRQCQSCFEAQHEITIKCQQCQSETSRTEILLDRGFQNDMKLIHIDCSFCEWTGILNNYQ
;
A
#
# COMPACT_ATOMS: atom_id res chain seq x y z
N MET A 1 -6.41 -4.26 -9.53
CA MET A 1 -7.02 -4.58 -8.22
C MET A 1 -6.50 -3.57 -7.20
N VAL A 2 -7.33 -3.15 -6.24
CA VAL A 2 -6.92 -2.25 -5.14
C VAL A 2 -6.07 -3.00 -4.10
N GLY A 3 -5.83 -2.39 -2.93
CA GLY A 3 -5.14 -3.02 -1.81
C GLY A 3 -5.77 -4.34 -1.33
N ILE A 4 -5.10 -5.02 -0.40
CA ILE A 4 -5.51 -6.31 0.14
C ILE A 4 -6.44 -6.08 1.34
N ASP A 5 -7.65 -6.60 1.26
CA ASP A 5 -8.58 -6.57 2.38
C ASP A 5 -8.35 -7.75 3.33
N ALA A 6 -8.15 -7.43 4.61
CA ALA A 6 -7.98 -8.39 5.70
C ALA A 6 -8.77 -7.90 6.92
N LYS A 7 -9.32 -8.82 7.70
CA LYS A 7 -10.13 -8.50 8.90
C LYS A 7 -9.29 -7.73 9.93
N ASN A 8 -8.06 -8.18 10.14
CA ASN A 8 -7.13 -7.62 11.11
C ASN A 8 -6.36 -6.39 10.61
N LYS A 9 -6.66 -5.82 9.42
CA LYS A 9 -5.93 -4.65 8.88
C LYS A 9 -5.87 -3.45 9.83
N HIS A 10 -6.86 -3.31 10.71
CA HIS A 10 -6.98 -2.21 11.67
C HIS A 10 -6.00 -2.29 12.85
N ILE A 11 -5.43 -3.47 13.12
CA ILE A 11 -4.40 -3.66 14.16
C ILE A 11 -2.97 -3.68 13.60
N LEU A 12 -2.82 -3.67 12.27
CA LEU A 12 -1.51 -3.63 11.62
C LEU A 12 -0.87 -2.24 11.76
N ASP A 13 0.47 -2.21 11.71
CA ASP A 13 1.22 -0.97 11.63
C ASP A 13 0.74 -0.15 10.40
N ARG A 14 0.48 1.14 10.62
CA ARG A 14 -0.02 2.07 9.59
C ARG A 14 0.89 2.12 8.37
N LYS A 15 2.18 1.82 8.49
CA LYS A 15 3.09 1.75 7.34
C LYS A 15 2.65 0.76 6.26
N TYR A 16 1.88 -0.27 6.63
CA TYR A 16 1.35 -1.29 5.70
C TYR A 16 0.01 -0.90 5.07
N ILE A 17 -0.60 0.22 5.49
CA ILE A 17 -1.94 0.61 5.07
C ILE A 17 -1.85 1.71 4.02
N CYS A 18 -2.58 1.52 2.92
CA CYS A 18 -2.68 2.50 1.85
C CYS A 18 -3.53 3.70 2.31
N PRO A 19 -3.03 4.94 2.24
CA PRO A 19 -3.80 6.12 2.64
C PRO A 19 -4.96 6.45 1.67
N ILE A 20 -5.00 5.83 0.49
CA ILE A 20 -6.03 6.08 -0.53
C ILE A 20 -7.21 5.12 -0.37
N CYS A 21 -6.95 3.81 -0.39
CA CYS A 21 -8.00 2.79 -0.33
C CYS A 21 -8.23 2.20 1.07
N THR A 22 -7.42 2.60 2.06
CA THR A 22 -7.49 2.15 3.47
C THR A 22 -7.33 0.64 3.69
N LEU A 23 -6.87 -0.09 2.66
CA LEU A 23 -6.52 -1.50 2.68
C LEU A 23 -5.01 -1.70 2.84
N ILE A 24 -4.58 -2.94 3.06
CA ILE A 24 -3.15 -3.29 3.06
C ILE A 24 -2.56 -2.99 1.68
N LEU A 25 -1.36 -2.39 1.64
CA LEU A 25 -0.69 -2.02 0.39
C LEU A 25 -0.54 -3.24 -0.54
N ARG A 26 -0.94 -3.06 -1.80
CA ARG A 26 -0.66 -4.00 -2.90
C ARG A 26 0.26 -3.31 -3.88
N ASP A 27 1.39 -3.96 -4.19
CA ASP A 27 2.44 -3.42 -5.07
C ASP A 27 2.80 -1.97 -4.69
N PRO A 28 3.40 -1.76 -3.50
CA PRO A 28 3.60 -0.43 -2.96
C PRO A 28 4.51 0.43 -3.84
N VAL A 29 4.01 1.61 -4.21
CA VAL A 29 4.81 2.69 -4.78
C VAL A 29 5.15 3.70 -3.68
N GLN A 30 6.40 4.17 -3.66
CA GLN A 30 6.86 5.23 -2.78
C GLN A 30 6.94 6.55 -3.54
N LEU A 31 6.37 7.61 -2.96
CA LEU A 31 6.51 8.98 -3.47
C LEU A 31 7.91 9.51 -3.13
N SER A 32 8.75 9.76 -4.13
CA SER A 32 10.19 10.03 -3.92
C SER A 32 10.48 11.23 -3.02
N LYS A 33 9.64 12.27 -3.04
CA LYS A 33 9.89 13.48 -2.24
C LYS A 33 9.60 13.36 -0.75
N CYS A 34 8.72 12.45 -0.34
CA CYS A 34 8.29 12.37 1.06
C CYS A 34 8.38 10.96 1.67
N GLY A 35 8.64 9.93 0.87
CA GLY A 35 8.79 8.55 1.34
C GLY A 35 7.48 7.84 1.70
N HIS A 36 6.32 8.48 1.60
CA HIS A 36 5.03 7.85 1.85
C HIS A 36 4.63 6.90 0.72
N ARG A 37 3.92 5.83 1.08
CA ARG A 37 3.53 4.76 0.17
C ARG A 37 2.03 4.73 -0.11
N GLN A 38 1.68 4.23 -1.28
CA GLN A 38 0.31 3.88 -1.69
C GLN A 38 0.35 2.68 -2.64
N CYS A 39 -0.80 2.05 -2.91
CA CYS A 39 -0.86 0.96 -3.89
C CYS A 39 -0.54 1.51 -5.29
N GLN A 40 0.16 0.73 -6.11
CA GLN A 40 0.40 1.09 -7.52
C GLN A 40 -0.90 1.45 -8.25
N SER A 41 -1.94 0.62 -8.09
CA SER A 41 -3.25 0.88 -8.71
C SER A 41 -3.91 2.17 -8.24
N CYS A 42 -3.70 2.57 -6.97
CA CYS A 42 -4.26 3.81 -6.42
C CYS A 42 -3.52 5.03 -6.98
N PHE A 43 -2.21 4.92 -7.18
CA PHE A 43 -1.43 5.94 -7.85
C PHE A 43 -1.79 6.05 -9.34
N GLU A 44 -1.92 4.93 -10.04
CA GLU A 44 -2.26 4.91 -11.48
C GLU A 44 -3.64 5.52 -11.76
N ALA A 45 -4.60 5.37 -10.83
CA ALA A 45 -5.93 5.95 -10.93
C ALA A 45 -5.97 7.49 -10.77
N GLN A 46 -4.91 8.10 -10.25
CA GLN A 46 -4.73 9.55 -10.28
C GLN A 46 -4.38 9.95 -11.71
N HIS A 47 -4.88 11.08 -12.21
CA HIS A 47 -4.64 11.52 -13.61
C HIS A 47 -3.81 12.81 -13.67
N GLU A 48 -3.50 13.38 -12.51
CA GLU A 48 -2.75 14.61 -12.35
C GLU A 48 -1.26 14.38 -12.65
N ILE A 49 -0.63 15.40 -13.25
CA ILE A 49 0.82 15.44 -13.48
C ILE A 49 1.57 15.52 -12.15
N THR A 50 0.98 16.20 -11.17
CA THR A 50 1.49 16.35 -9.81
C THR A 50 0.58 15.61 -8.85
N ILE A 51 1.16 14.72 -8.06
CA ILE A 51 0.46 13.97 -7.02
C ILE A 51 0.69 14.63 -5.67
N LYS A 52 -0.40 14.99 -5.01
CA LYS A 52 -0.37 15.45 -3.62
C LYS A 52 -0.43 14.25 -2.68
N CYS A 53 0.57 14.13 -1.80
CA CYS A 53 0.60 13.09 -0.78
C CYS A 53 -0.55 13.28 0.22
N GLN A 54 -1.40 12.27 0.40
CA GLN A 54 -2.54 12.33 1.34
C GLN A 54 -2.12 12.30 2.82
N GLN A 55 -0.86 12.01 3.12
CA GLN A 55 -0.36 11.91 4.50
C GLN A 55 0.31 13.21 4.97
N CYS A 56 1.08 13.88 4.11
CA CYS A 56 1.88 15.05 4.49
C CYS A 56 1.70 16.25 3.55
N GLN A 57 0.84 16.14 2.54
CA GLN A 57 0.53 17.20 1.57
C GLN A 57 1.67 17.62 0.63
N SER A 58 2.84 16.96 0.71
CA SER A 58 3.95 17.19 -0.24
C SER A 58 3.56 16.82 -1.67
N GLU A 59 3.99 17.63 -2.64
CA GLU A 59 3.70 17.45 -4.06
C GLU A 59 4.84 16.76 -4.80
N THR A 60 4.57 15.60 -5.40
CA THR A 60 5.53 14.78 -6.15
C THR A 60 5.13 14.68 -7.61
N SER A 61 6.08 14.72 -8.54
CA SER A 61 5.76 14.46 -9.95
C SER A 61 5.29 13.02 -10.14
N ARG A 62 4.36 12.78 -11.08
CA ARG A 62 3.96 11.41 -11.46
C ARG A 62 5.14 10.57 -11.96
N THR A 63 6.20 11.18 -12.46
CA THR A 63 7.42 10.46 -12.89
C THR A 63 8.39 10.18 -11.74
N GLU A 64 8.20 10.79 -10.58
CA GLU A 64 9.07 10.70 -9.41
C GLU A 64 8.52 9.70 -8.39
N ILE A 65 8.33 8.45 -8.82
CA ILE A 65 7.94 7.34 -7.94
C ILE A 65 8.93 6.19 -8.00
N LEU A 66 9.00 5.44 -6.89
CA LEU A 66 9.81 4.24 -6.77
C LEU A 66 8.91 3.04 -6.55
N LEU A 67 9.13 1.96 -7.31
CA LEU A 67 8.58 0.65 -6.98
C LEU A 67 9.34 0.10 -5.78
N ASP A 68 8.72 0.11 -4.60
CA ASP A 68 9.41 -0.20 -3.35
C ASP A 68 9.45 -1.70 -3.08
N ARG A 69 10.28 -2.40 -3.85
CA ARG A 69 10.47 -3.85 -3.75
C ARG A 69 11.01 -4.28 -2.39
N GLY A 70 11.82 -3.42 -1.75
CA GLY A 70 12.35 -3.68 -0.41
C GLY A 70 11.21 -3.77 0.58
N PHE A 71 10.39 -2.73 0.64
CA PHE A 71 9.22 -2.70 1.50
C PHE A 71 8.20 -3.80 1.15
N GLN A 72 7.97 -4.08 -0.14
CA GLN A 72 7.09 -5.17 -0.57
C GLN A 72 7.58 -6.54 -0.07
N ASN A 73 8.89 -6.76 -0.01
CA ASN A 73 9.45 -7.98 0.55
C ASN A 73 9.29 -8.04 2.07
N ASP A 74 9.47 -6.92 2.78
CA ASP A 74 9.25 -6.85 4.23
C ASP A 74 7.79 -7.17 4.60
N MET A 75 6.84 -6.75 3.75
CA MET A 75 5.42 -7.04 3.94
C MET A 75 5.07 -8.53 3.89
N LYS A 76 5.90 -9.39 3.29
CA LYS A 76 5.58 -10.82 3.09
C LYS A 76 5.32 -11.57 4.40
N LEU A 77 5.91 -11.13 5.50
CA LEU A 77 5.84 -11.79 6.79
C LEU A 77 4.73 -11.24 7.70
N ILE A 78 3.95 -10.24 7.27
CA ILE A 78 2.85 -9.73 8.09
C ILE A 78 1.75 -10.79 8.18
N HIS A 79 1.26 -11.03 9.39
CA HIS A 79 0.12 -11.91 9.62
C HIS A 79 -1.19 -11.21 9.26
N ILE A 80 -2.03 -11.87 8.45
CA ILE A 80 -3.32 -11.37 8.01
C ILE A 80 -4.42 -12.43 8.15
N ASP A 81 -5.64 -11.92 8.37
CA ASP A 81 -6.86 -12.72 8.47
C ASP A 81 -7.73 -12.45 7.26
N CYS A 82 -8.04 -13.48 6.45
CA CYS A 82 -8.82 -13.31 5.23
C CYS A 82 -10.21 -12.73 5.53
N SER A 83 -10.63 -11.71 4.77
CA SER A 83 -11.98 -11.12 4.88
C SER A 83 -13.09 -12.06 4.42
N PHE A 84 -12.81 -13.01 3.54
CA PHE A 84 -13.81 -13.80 2.81
C PHE A 84 -13.90 -15.27 3.24
N CYS A 85 -12.96 -15.76 4.05
CA CYS A 85 -12.96 -17.13 4.58
C CYS A 85 -12.31 -17.19 5.97
N GLU A 86 -12.07 -18.40 6.48
CA GLU A 86 -11.44 -18.67 7.79
C GLU A 86 -9.90 -18.70 7.74
N TRP A 87 -9.30 -18.54 6.55
CA TRP A 87 -7.86 -18.58 6.42
C TRP A 87 -7.17 -17.44 7.18
N THR A 88 -6.09 -17.78 7.88
CA THR A 88 -5.19 -16.85 8.54
C THR A 88 -3.76 -17.30 8.29
N GLY A 89 -2.82 -16.35 8.18
CA GLY A 89 -1.43 -16.68 7.88
C GLY A 89 -0.60 -15.47 7.49
N ILE A 90 0.62 -15.70 7.00
CA ILE A 90 1.46 -14.63 6.48
C ILE A 90 1.02 -14.19 5.09
N LEU A 91 1.17 -12.91 4.77
CA LEU A 91 0.77 -12.32 3.49
C LEU A 91 1.36 -13.05 2.28
N ASN A 92 2.59 -13.57 2.37
CA ASN A 92 3.21 -14.32 1.29
C ASN A 92 2.44 -15.59 0.89
N ASN A 93 1.63 -16.13 1.79
CA ASN A 93 0.86 -17.36 1.56
C ASN A 93 -0.62 -17.05 1.23
N TYR A 94 -0.97 -15.77 1.08
CA TYR A 94 -2.30 -15.32 0.69
C TYR A 94 -2.45 -15.36 -0.83
N GLN A 95 -3.28 -16.27 -1.34
CA GLN A 95 -3.60 -16.42 -2.77
C GLN A 95 -4.88 -15.67 -3.11
#